data_AF-A0AA40VRY3-F1
#
_entry.id   AF-A0AA40VRY3-F1
#
_cell.length_a   1.000
_cell.length_b   1.000
_cell.length_c   1.000
_cell.angle_alpha   90.00
_cell.angle_beta   90.00
_cell.angle_gamma   90.00
#
_symmetry.space_group_name_H-M   'P 1'
#
loop_
_entity.id
_entity.type
_entity.pdbx_description
1 polymer ?
#
loop_
_entity_poly.entity_id
_entity_poly.type
_entity_poly.pdbx_seq_one_letter_code
_entity_poly.pdbx_strand_id
1 'polypeptide(L)'
;MKTIKQLIEKYSLELSIDSLYLDCSQEKYLVNYQNAVVIHSPILQTNLFVLNDSLKNRYANLIFVKGNDINRSKFSLVILDELWNKLSPKGYLVLDEFVESRNLSIYGLKSLIYDFSAGTAELYYENRSGNTYELVFKKSEQDEPRHAGKIDAWSFGVITQGKRQEFVEKLLDSIIEQKIPEFEIILVGNYTYPINEKYIDKVRIIPFSQQDEKGWITKKKNIIAQNAIYENLLVVHDRFILDKNFYSGMCRYGNSFSILTCKQEMYDGWRTPDWVSINNSHAWATPACMEYEDYSPLVYCNGGLTIIKKTIALQHPWNEMLFWNQAEDVELTHRLFRHGYFLRLNPYSKAIVLHQNNVRNVSGGFDPFIKIAEVNPNKFIYADEPKGLAQNTYVSNSELQKFDLLTVELIQAKSRIAAMESSKFWKLRKAWFKLKQALGLKGTE
;
A
#
# COMPACT_ATOMS: atom_id res chain seq x y z
N MET A 1 8.86 29.05 16.61
CA MET A 1 7.75 28.26 16.02
C MET A 1 6.70 29.24 15.56
N LYS A 2 6.18 29.14 14.33
CA LYS A 2 5.05 29.96 13.89
C LYS A 2 3.77 29.40 14.54
N THR A 3 2.94 30.26 15.13
CA THR A 3 1.61 29.85 15.60
C THR A 3 0.68 29.62 14.40
N ILE A 4 -0.42 28.87 14.56
CA ILE A 4 -1.43 28.72 13.50
C ILE A 4 -1.92 30.08 13.00
N LYS A 5 -2.10 31.04 13.92
CA LYS A 5 -2.47 32.42 13.58
C LYS A 5 -1.44 33.08 12.66
N GLN A 6 -0.14 32.91 12.94
CA GLN A 6 0.93 33.42 12.07
C GLN A 6 0.97 32.72 10.71
N LEU A 7 0.58 31.44 10.62
CA LEU A 7 0.45 30.73 9.33
C LEU A 7 -0.74 31.26 8.52
N ILE A 8 -1.90 31.43 9.17
CA ILE A 8 -3.09 32.01 8.56
C ILE A 8 -2.80 33.41 8.02
N GLU A 9 -2.15 34.25 8.82
CA GLU A 9 -1.74 35.60 8.41
C GLU A 9 -0.70 35.56 7.29
N LYS A 10 0.34 34.72 7.42
CA LYS A 10 1.40 34.60 6.41
C LYS A 10 0.85 34.21 5.03
N TYR A 11 -0.05 33.23 5.01
CA TYR A 11 -0.58 32.67 3.76
C TYR A 11 -1.95 33.22 3.38
N SER A 12 -2.53 34.16 4.15
CA SER A 12 -3.89 34.67 3.93
C SER A 12 -4.94 33.56 3.80
N LEU A 13 -4.94 32.60 4.73
CA LEU A 13 -5.85 31.44 4.68
C LEU A 13 -7.27 31.81 5.11
N GLU A 14 -8.27 31.40 4.35
CA GLU A 14 -9.69 31.60 4.67
C GLU A 14 -10.21 30.46 5.58
N LEU A 15 -9.90 30.50 6.88
CA LEU A 15 -10.39 29.53 7.86
C LEU A 15 -11.48 30.15 8.77
N SER A 16 -12.64 29.50 8.89
CA SER A 16 -13.69 29.93 9.84
C SER A 16 -13.36 29.45 11.27
N ILE A 17 -13.66 30.30 12.26
CA ILE A 17 -13.38 30.05 13.68
C ILE A 17 -14.42 29.10 14.32
N ASP A 18 -15.55 28.85 13.66
CA ASP A 18 -16.78 28.35 14.30
C ASP A 18 -17.11 26.85 14.10
N SER A 19 -16.14 25.97 13.85
CA SER A 19 -16.39 24.51 13.79
C SER A 19 -15.47 23.76 14.75
N LEU A 20 -16.03 23.33 15.90
CA LEU A 20 -15.30 23.01 17.12
C LEU A 20 -15.68 21.61 17.68
N TYR A 21 -14.76 20.62 17.63
CA TYR A 21 -14.53 19.74 18.80
C TYR A 21 -13.06 19.31 18.98
N LEU A 22 -12.60 19.22 20.23
CA LEU A 22 -11.24 18.92 20.71
C LEU A 22 -10.86 17.42 20.69
N ASP A 23 -9.58 17.13 20.45
CA ASP A 23 -8.67 16.43 21.39
C ASP A 23 -7.37 16.06 20.67
N CYS A 24 -6.21 16.42 21.23
CA CYS A 24 -5.18 15.45 21.61
C CYS A 24 -4.01 16.15 22.32
N SER A 25 -3.61 15.51 23.41
CA SER A 25 -2.54 15.83 24.35
C SER A 25 -1.19 16.17 23.73
N GLN A 26 -0.55 17.16 24.38
CA GLN A 26 0.82 17.65 24.21
C GLN A 26 1.06 18.62 23.05
N GLU A 27 0.52 19.84 23.18
CA GLU A 27 1.31 21.09 23.13
C GLU A 27 0.41 22.28 23.50
N LYS A 28 0.91 23.17 24.37
CA LYS A 28 0.20 24.32 24.98
C LYS A 28 -0.21 25.45 23.99
N TYR A 29 -0.35 25.18 22.68
CA TYR A 29 -0.41 26.25 21.66
C TYR A 29 -1.59 26.19 20.65
N LEU A 30 -2.63 25.38 20.90
CA LEU A 30 -3.71 25.14 19.92
C LEU A 30 -5.08 25.73 20.29
N VAL A 31 -5.14 26.75 21.15
CA VAL A 31 -6.38 27.13 21.86
C VAL A 31 -7.51 27.68 20.94
N ASN A 32 -7.24 28.10 19.69
CA ASN A 32 -8.24 28.81 18.87
C ASN A 32 -8.62 28.17 17.52
N TYR A 33 -8.06 27.02 17.12
CA TYR A 33 -8.41 26.35 15.85
C TYR A 33 -8.47 24.83 16.04
N GLN A 34 -9.67 24.29 16.25
CA GLN A 34 -9.84 22.89 16.66
C GLN A 34 -9.61 21.86 15.54
N ASN A 35 -9.66 22.25 14.26
CA ASN A 35 -9.50 21.36 13.11
C ASN A 35 -8.18 21.56 12.34
N ALA A 36 -7.14 22.06 13.00
CA ALA A 36 -5.81 22.24 12.40
C ALA A 36 -4.81 21.23 12.99
N VAL A 37 -4.03 20.57 12.15
CA VAL A 37 -3.03 19.57 12.55
C VAL A 37 -1.66 19.98 12.07
N VAL A 38 -0.69 19.93 12.99
CA VAL A 38 0.73 20.17 12.70
C VAL A 38 1.49 18.84 12.75
N ILE A 39 2.19 18.49 11.68
CA ILE A 39 2.94 17.24 11.54
C ILE A 39 4.41 17.57 11.34
N HIS A 40 5.27 17.12 12.27
CA HIS A 40 6.71 17.41 12.25
C HIS A 40 7.55 16.40 11.46
N SER A 41 7.16 15.13 11.44
CA SER A 41 7.84 14.10 10.66
C SER A 41 6.83 13.01 10.30
N PRO A 42 6.19 13.10 9.12
CA PRO A 42 5.15 12.15 8.72
C PRO A 42 5.66 10.70 8.65
N ILE A 43 6.92 10.50 8.25
CA ILE A 43 7.51 9.17 8.05
C ILE A 43 7.55 8.38 9.37
N LEU A 44 7.98 9.01 10.47
CA LEU A 44 8.12 8.34 11.76
C LEU A 44 6.78 7.91 12.36
N GLN A 45 5.67 8.45 11.86
CA GLN A 45 4.33 8.20 12.38
C GLN A 45 3.64 7.00 11.71
N THR A 46 4.17 6.45 10.61
CA THR A 46 3.42 5.50 9.78
C THR A 46 4.26 4.28 9.36
N ASN A 47 4.30 3.22 10.16
CA ASN A 47 4.86 1.93 9.72
C ASN A 47 3.86 1.10 8.88
N LEU A 48 2.61 1.57 8.76
CA LEU A 48 1.50 0.79 8.18
C LEU A 48 0.57 1.66 7.31
N PHE A 49 1.10 2.69 6.64
CA PHE A 49 0.35 3.43 5.61
C PHE A 49 -0.86 4.26 6.08
N VAL A 50 -1.00 4.49 7.38
CA VAL A 50 -2.09 5.26 7.97
C VAL A 50 -1.49 6.30 8.91
N LEU A 51 -1.97 7.54 8.84
CA LEU A 51 -1.61 8.59 9.82
C LEU A 51 -2.03 8.11 11.22
N ASN A 52 -1.29 8.53 12.25
CA ASN A 52 -1.53 8.14 13.64
C ASN A 52 -3.03 8.24 14.04
N ASP A 53 -3.44 7.45 15.05
CA ASP A 53 -4.82 7.30 15.51
C ASP A 53 -5.56 8.64 15.76
N SER A 54 -4.83 9.75 15.98
CA SER A 54 -5.38 11.10 16.15
C SER A 54 -6.21 11.63 14.96
N LEU A 55 -5.90 11.21 13.72
CA LEU A 55 -6.62 11.61 12.50
C LEU A 55 -7.51 10.50 11.93
N LYS A 56 -7.55 9.33 12.56
CA LYS A 56 -8.19 8.13 12.03
C LYS A 56 -9.66 8.33 11.64
N ASN A 57 -10.39 9.14 12.41
CA ASN A 57 -11.81 9.43 12.22
C ASN A 57 -12.13 10.94 12.09
N ARG A 58 -11.14 11.77 11.75
CA ARG A 58 -11.32 13.23 11.71
C ARG A 58 -10.82 13.81 10.39
N TYR A 59 -11.49 14.85 9.94
CA TYR A 59 -11.01 15.72 8.88
C TYR A 59 -10.44 17.00 9.48
N ALA A 60 -9.39 17.52 8.87
CA ALA A 60 -8.76 18.78 9.26
C ALA A 60 -9.00 19.83 8.18
N ASN A 61 -9.27 21.07 8.59
CA ASN A 61 -9.34 22.22 7.70
C ASN A 61 -7.95 22.75 7.34
N LEU A 62 -6.93 22.41 8.13
CA LEU A 62 -5.54 22.75 7.88
C LEU A 62 -4.65 21.60 8.29
N ILE A 63 -3.82 21.13 7.36
CA ILE A 63 -2.72 20.19 7.65
C ILE A 63 -1.43 20.91 7.32
N PHE A 64 -0.62 21.17 8.35
CA PHE A 64 0.68 21.82 8.22
C PHE A 64 1.79 20.79 8.41
N VAL A 65 2.52 20.48 7.34
CA VAL A 65 3.69 19.61 7.38
C VAL A 65 4.93 20.46 7.50
N LYS A 66 5.62 20.31 8.63
CA LYS A 66 6.87 20.99 8.92
C LYS A 66 8.05 20.12 8.51
N GLY A 67 9.08 20.76 7.96
CA GLY A 67 10.33 20.10 7.60
C GLY A 67 10.30 19.46 6.22
N ASN A 68 11.44 18.86 5.86
CA ASN A 68 11.72 18.33 4.53
C ASN A 68 11.72 16.79 4.50
N ASP A 69 10.97 16.16 5.41
CA ASP A 69 10.95 14.71 5.55
C ASP A 69 9.90 14.04 4.66
N ILE A 70 8.86 14.77 4.19
CA ILE A 70 7.70 14.16 3.52
C ILE A 70 8.06 13.28 2.31
N ASN A 71 9.17 13.59 1.64
CA ASN A 71 9.65 12.85 0.47
C ASN A 71 10.98 12.09 0.67
N ARG A 72 11.40 11.85 1.92
CA ARG A 72 12.66 11.13 2.21
C ARG A 72 12.53 9.62 2.18
N SER A 73 11.33 9.08 2.28
CA SER A 73 11.07 7.64 2.21
C SER A 73 10.31 7.28 0.93
N LYS A 74 10.34 6.01 0.55
CA LYS A 74 9.51 5.50 -0.54
C LYS A 74 8.01 5.47 -0.22
N PHE A 75 7.61 5.80 1.02
CA PHE A 75 6.21 5.90 1.45
C PHE A 75 5.58 7.26 1.11
N SER A 76 6.35 8.20 0.54
CA SER A 76 5.91 9.57 0.21
C SER A 76 4.54 9.63 -0.44
N LEU A 77 4.28 8.75 -1.41
CA LEU A 77 3.04 8.71 -2.18
C LEU A 77 1.83 8.40 -1.30
N VAL A 78 1.94 7.35 -0.47
CA VAL A 78 0.84 6.92 0.39
C VAL A 78 0.62 7.88 1.55
N ILE A 79 1.70 8.47 2.07
CA ILE A 79 1.62 9.52 3.10
C ILE A 79 0.89 10.75 2.53
N LEU A 80 1.25 11.21 1.33
CA LEU A 80 0.59 12.35 0.69
C LEU A 80 -0.88 12.08 0.40
N ASP A 81 -1.20 10.89 -0.09
CA ASP A 81 -2.59 10.46 -0.30
C ASP A 81 -3.38 10.51 1.01
N GLU A 82 -2.83 9.92 2.08
CA GLU A 82 -3.46 9.95 3.39
C GLU A 82 -3.66 11.39 3.92
N LEU A 83 -2.66 12.26 3.80
CA LEU A 83 -2.78 13.68 4.18
C LEU A 83 -3.89 14.37 3.40
N TRP A 84 -3.95 14.17 2.08
CA TRP A 84 -4.99 14.77 1.22
C TRP A 84 -6.39 14.27 1.60
N ASN A 85 -6.52 12.98 1.94
CA ASN A 85 -7.79 12.38 2.33
C ASN A 85 -8.27 12.84 3.70
N LYS A 86 -7.36 13.17 4.62
CA LYS A 86 -7.71 13.78 5.92
C LYS A 86 -8.03 15.26 5.84
N LEU A 87 -7.85 15.89 4.69
CA LEU A 87 -8.22 17.28 4.49
C LEU A 87 -9.72 17.40 4.19
N SER A 88 -10.43 18.26 4.93
CA SER A 88 -11.83 18.58 4.68
C SER A 88 -11.99 19.33 3.34
N PRO A 89 -13.19 19.35 2.75
CA PRO A 89 -13.49 20.25 1.65
C PRO A 89 -13.15 21.70 2.02
N LYS A 90 -12.55 22.46 1.09
CA LYS A 90 -11.99 23.82 1.33
C LYS A 90 -10.79 23.87 2.29
N GLY A 91 -10.30 22.74 2.77
CA GLY A 91 -9.13 22.70 3.63
C GLY A 91 -7.83 23.02 2.90
N TYR A 92 -6.79 23.32 3.67
CA TYR A 92 -5.46 23.66 3.18
C TYR A 92 -4.40 22.63 3.60
N LEU A 93 -3.61 22.15 2.64
CA LEU A 93 -2.38 21.41 2.90
C LEU A 93 -1.19 22.35 2.71
N VAL A 94 -0.41 22.56 3.78
CA VAL A 94 0.76 23.43 3.78
C VAL A 94 2.03 22.59 3.93
N LEU A 95 2.97 22.78 3.01
CA LEU A 95 4.32 22.22 3.08
C LEU A 95 5.31 23.39 3.20
N ASP A 96 5.86 23.63 4.40
CA ASP A 96 6.68 24.84 4.69
C ASP A 96 8.16 24.67 4.26
N GLU A 97 8.64 23.44 4.10
CA GLU A 97 10.05 23.17 3.78
C GLU A 97 10.22 22.01 2.79
N PHE A 98 9.45 21.98 1.69
CA PHE A 98 9.60 20.91 0.70
C PHE A 98 10.92 21.04 -0.05
N VAL A 99 11.71 19.97 -0.11
CA VAL A 99 12.96 19.91 -0.86
C VAL A 99 12.88 18.72 -1.80
N GLU A 100 13.14 18.92 -3.08
CA GLU A 100 13.07 17.84 -4.08
C GLU A 100 14.02 16.68 -3.75
N SER A 101 13.57 15.46 -4.02
CA SER A 101 14.35 14.24 -3.80
C SER A 101 14.17 13.26 -4.96
N ARG A 102 14.97 12.20 -4.98
CA ARG A 102 14.80 11.09 -5.93
C ARG A 102 13.43 10.38 -5.83
N ASN A 103 12.72 10.53 -4.70
CA ASN A 103 11.43 9.89 -4.50
C ASN A 103 10.26 10.80 -4.92
N LEU A 104 10.45 12.12 -4.87
CA LEU A 104 9.42 13.08 -5.25
C LEU A 104 10.03 14.44 -5.59
N SER A 105 9.87 14.86 -6.84
CA SER A 105 10.18 16.19 -7.35
C SER A 105 9.00 17.16 -7.14
N ILE A 106 9.23 18.45 -7.42
CA ILE A 106 8.16 19.45 -7.36
C ILE A 106 7.05 19.17 -8.38
N TYR A 107 7.41 18.75 -9.59
CA TYR A 107 6.42 18.42 -10.62
C TYR A 107 5.66 17.13 -10.25
N GLY A 108 6.34 16.13 -9.68
CA GLY A 108 5.72 14.90 -9.23
C GLY A 108 4.73 15.15 -8.10
N LEU A 109 5.09 15.99 -7.13
CA LEU A 109 4.18 16.41 -6.06
C LEU A 109 2.92 17.08 -6.63
N LYS A 110 3.08 18.05 -7.52
CA LYS A 110 1.93 18.75 -8.15
C LYS A 110 1.06 17.80 -8.96
N SER A 111 1.67 16.88 -9.72
CA SER A 111 0.94 15.84 -10.46
C SER A 111 0.11 14.96 -9.54
N LEU A 112 0.68 14.51 -8.41
CA LEU A 112 -0.04 13.69 -7.45
C LEU A 112 -1.23 14.43 -6.84
N ILE A 113 -1.05 15.68 -6.42
CA ILE A 113 -2.15 16.48 -5.87
C ILE A 113 -3.24 16.72 -6.92
N TYR A 114 -2.85 16.93 -8.18
CA TYR A 114 -3.78 17.01 -9.30
C TYR A 114 -4.57 15.70 -9.43
N ASP A 115 -3.91 14.54 -9.45
CA ASP A 115 -4.57 13.24 -9.57
C ASP A 115 -5.48 12.93 -8.36
N PHE A 116 -5.03 13.23 -7.14
CA PHE A 116 -5.80 13.01 -5.91
C PHE A 116 -7.09 13.81 -5.86
N SER A 117 -7.11 14.97 -6.49
CA SER A 117 -8.26 15.87 -6.52
C SER A 117 -9.07 15.76 -7.81
N ALA A 118 -8.75 14.79 -8.68
CA ALA A 118 -9.30 14.69 -10.03
C ALA A 118 -9.21 16.03 -10.81
N GLY A 119 -8.11 16.77 -10.60
CA GLY A 119 -7.82 18.05 -11.22
C GLY A 119 -8.49 19.26 -10.56
N THR A 120 -9.12 19.12 -9.40
CA THR A 120 -9.87 20.20 -8.74
C THR A 120 -9.06 20.97 -7.69
N ALA A 121 -7.88 20.49 -7.28
CA ALA A 121 -7.03 21.17 -6.32
C ALA A 121 -6.48 22.49 -6.89
N GLU A 122 -6.37 23.50 -6.02
CA GLU A 122 -5.77 24.78 -6.34
C GLU A 122 -4.39 24.91 -5.67
N LEU A 123 -3.39 25.36 -6.43
CA LEU A 123 -2.13 25.84 -5.86
C LEU A 123 -2.32 27.26 -5.35
N TYR A 124 -2.63 27.39 -4.06
CA TYR A 124 -2.99 28.64 -3.42
C TYR A 124 -1.78 29.56 -3.15
N TYR A 125 -0.62 28.95 -2.87
CA TYR A 125 0.63 29.69 -2.67
C TYR A 125 1.83 28.84 -3.06
N GLU A 126 2.82 29.49 -3.68
CA GLU A 126 4.14 28.92 -3.93
C GLU A 126 5.21 29.99 -3.73
N ASN A 127 6.25 29.65 -2.98
CA ASN A 127 7.47 30.43 -2.92
C ASN A 127 8.67 29.51 -2.92
N ARG A 128 9.75 29.93 -3.59
CA ARG A 128 11.02 29.20 -3.63
C ARG A 128 12.12 30.05 -3.03
N SER A 129 12.81 29.49 -2.05
CA SER A 129 14.01 30.07 -1.45
C SER A 129 15.15 29.07 -1.53
N GLY A 130 16.07 29.28 -2.48
CA GLY A 130 17.14 28.32 -2.79
C GLY A 130 16.59 27.00 -3.33
N ASN A 131 16.84 25.90 -2.61
CA ASN A 131 16.36 24.55 -2.95
C ASN A 131 15.11 24.13 -2.18
N THR A 132 14.52 25.04 -1.41
CA THR A 132 13.36 24.79 -0.59
C THR A 132 12.14 25.50 -1.17
N TYR A 133 11.01 24.78 -1.19
CA TYR A 133 9.70 25.28 -1.59
C TYR A 133 8.78 25.38 -0.38
N GLU A 134 8.05 26.48 -0.33
CA GLU A 134 6.87 26.65 0.51
C GLU A 134 5.65 26.53 -0.39
N LEU A 135 4.77 25.57 -0.11
CA LEU A 135 3.62 25.26 -0.95
C LEU A 135 2.35 25.23 -0.11
N VAL A 136 1.27 25.80 -0.63
CA VAL A 136 -0.06 25.68 -0.06
C VAL A 136 -1.00 25.20 -1.15
N PHE A 137 -1.63 24.05 -0.91
CA PHE A 137 -2.68 23.51 -1.77
C PHE A 137 -4.03 23.68 -1.07
N LYS A 138 -5.05 24.10 -1.81
CA LYS A 138 -6.43 24.20 -1.34
C LYS A 138 -7.26 23.10 -1.99
N LYS A 139 -8.01 22.36 -1.16
CA LYS A 139 -8.94 21.31 -1.62
C LYS A 139 -10.24 21.95 -2.08
N SER A 140 -10.79 21.49 -3.20
CA SER A 140 -12.07 21.98 -3.71
C SER A 140 -13.23 21.63 -2.79
N GLU A 141 -14.34 22.37 -2.90
CA GLU A 141 -15.62 22.01 -2.29
C GLU A 141 -16.23 20.75 -2.92
N GLN A 142 -15.95 20.54 -4.21
CA GLN A 142 -16.46 19.43 -5.01
C GLN A 142 -15.59 18.17 -4.92
N ASP A 143 -14.46 18.24 -4.20
CA ASP A 143 -13.61 17.07 -3.97
C ASP A 143 -14.32 16.15 -2.97
N GLU A 144 -15.19 15.28 -3.50
CA GLU A 144 -15.89 14.28 -2.72
C GLU A 144 -14.87 13.38 -2.00
N PRO A 145 -15.17 12.89 -0.78
CA PRO A 145 -14.30 11.95 -0.13
C PRO A 145 -14.09 10.72 -1.03
N ARG A 146 -12.87 10.53 -1.54
CA ARG A 146 -12.43 9.34 -2.31
C ARG A 146 -12.66 8.01 -1.57
N HIS A 147 -13.07 8.09 -0.30
CA HIS A 147 -13.27 6.98 0.60
C HIS A 147 -14.66 6.99 1.25
N ALA A 148 -15.69 7.23 0.44
CA ALA A 148 -17.08 7.23 0.86
C ALA A 148 -17.53 5.89 1.51
N GLY A 149 -18.74 5.91 2.09
CA GLY A 149 -19.38 4.76 2.72
C GLY A 149 -19.31 4.75 4.25
N LYS A 150 -19.95 3.74 4.85
CA LYS A 150 -19.94 3.49 6.29
C LYS A 150 -19.13 2.23 6.57
N ILE A 151 -18.30 2.25 7.61
CA ILE A 151 -17.50 1.08 7.99
C ILE A 151 -18.39 -0.12 8.34
N ASP A 152 -19.64 0.11 8.77
CA ASP A 152 -20.61 -0.91 9.15
C ASP A 152 -21.44 -1.50 7.98
N ALA A 153 -21.16 -1.07 6.73
CA ALA A 153 -21.98 -1.39 5.56
C ALA A 153 -21.15 -2.02 4.42
N TRP A 154 -21.41 -3.29 4.07
CA TRP A 154 -20.55 -4.09 3.18
C TRP A 154 -21.29 -4.96 2.15
N SER A 155 -20.80 -4.97 0.92
CA SER A 155 -21.17 -5.97 -0.09
C SER A 155 -20.06 -7.01 -0.21
N PHE A 156 -20.42 -8.29 -0.10
CA PHE A 156 -19.48 -9.41 -0.27
C PHE A 156 -19.75 -10.11 -1.61
N GLY A 157 -18.88 -9.88 -2.58
CA GLY A 157 -18.91 -10.55 -3.87
C GLY A 157 -18.12 -11.84 -3.87
N VAL A 158 -18.79 -12.97 -4.02
CA VAL A 158 -18.17 -14.29 -4.06
C VAL A 158 -18.18 -14.83 -5.48
N ILE A 159 -16.99 -15.17 -5.98
CA ILE A 159 -16.84 -15.78 -7.30
C ILE A 159 -16.67 -17.28 -7.14
N THR A 160 -17.51 -18.03 -7.85
CA THR A 160 -17.48 -19.48 -7.82
C THR A 160 -17.66 -20.09 -9.22
N GLN A 161 -17.19 -21.33 -9.38
CA GLN A 161 -17.60 -22.22 -10.47
C GLN A 161 -18.77 -23.11 -10.08
N GLY A 162 -19.23 -23.05 -8.82
CA GLY A 162 -20.33 -23.86 -8.31
C GLY A 162 -19.98 -25.31 -8.00
N LYS A 163 -18.70 -25.68 -8.01
CA LYS A 163 -18.25 -27.08 -7.80
C LYS A 163 -17.84 -27.41 -6.36
N ARG A 164 -17.68 -26.40 -5.50
CA ARG A 164 -17.12 -26.54 -4.15
C ARG A 164 -18.11 -26.05 -3.09
N GLN A 165 -19.24 -26.75 -2.96
CA GLN A 165 -20.31 -26.40 -2.03
C GLN A 165 -19.77 -26.11 -0.62
N GLU A 166 -18.99 -27.03 -0.05
CA GLU A 166 -18.43 -26.89 1.30
C GLU A 166 -17.56 -25.64 1.47
N PHE A 167 -16.83 -25.23 0.44
CA PHE A 167 -15.95 -24.06 0.54
C PHE A 167 -16.77 -22.77 0.48
N VAL A 168 -17.78 -22.73 -0.40
CA VAL A 168 -18.74 -21.63 -0.44
C VAL A 168 -19.44 -21.51 0.91
N GLU A 169 -19.99 -22.59 1.45
CA GLU A 169 -20.67 -22.59 2.75
C GLU A 169 -19.78 -22.08 3.88
N LYS A 170 -18.53 -22.55 3.96
CA LYS A 170 -17.57 -22.06 4.96
C LYS A 170 -17.25 -20.57 4.81
N LEU A 171 -17.13 -20.08 3.58
CA LEU A 171 -16.94 -18.64 3.33
C LEU A 171 -18.17 -17.85 3.80
N LEU A 172 -19.37 -18.28 3.42
CA LEU A 172 -20.62 -17.64 3.84
C LEU A 172 -20.73 -17.60 5.37
N ASP A 173 -20.49 -18.73 6.04
CA ASP A 173 -20.47 -18.80 7.50
C ASP A 173 -19.49 -17.80 8.12
N SER A 174 -18.27 -17.72 7.58
CA SER A 174 -17.25 -16.80 8.08
C SER A 174 -17.60 -15.31 7.89
N ILE A 175 -18.40 -14.97 6.88
CA ILE A 175 -18.94 -13.62 6.67
C ILE A 175 -20.01 -13.33 7.73
N ILE A 176 -20.95 -14.25 7.96
CA ILE A 176 -22.01 -14.08 8.97
C ILE A 176 -21.41 -13.93 10.39
N GLU A 177 -20.38 -14.71 10.69
CA GLU A 177 -19.70 -14.69 11.99
C GLU A 177 -19.02 -13.35 12.31
N GLN A 178 -18.74 -12.51 11.30
CA GLN A 178 -18.22 -11.16 11.51
C GLN A 178 -19.22 -10.23 12.22
N LYS A 179 -20.53 -10.54 12.16
CA LYS A 179 -21.61 -9.73 12.75
C LYS A 179 -21.57 -8.27 12.30
N ILE A 180 -21.34 -8.06 11.00
CA ILE A 180 -21.39 -6.73 10.38
C ILE A 180 -22.85 -6.25 10.39
N PRO A 181 -23.14 -5.00 10.80
CA PRO A 181 -24.51 -4.52 10.94
C PRO A 181 -25.31 -4.55 9.63
N GLU A 182 -24.73 -3.99 8.57
CA GLU A 182 -25.35 -3.88 7.24
C GLU A 182 -24.50 -4.65 6.24
N PHE A 183 -25.01 -5.76 5.71
CA PHE A 183 -24.31 -6.47 4.64
C PHE A 183 -25.25 -7.24 3.71
N GLU A 184 -24.73 -7.50 2.52
CA GLU A 184 -25.29 -8.45 1.53
C GLU A 184 -24.17 -9.35 0.99
N ILE A 185 -24.56 -10.46 0.38
CA ILE A 185 -23.66 -11.38 -0.30
C ILE A 185 -24.17 -11.59 -1.73
N ILE A 186 -23.28 -11.44 -2.71
CA ILE A 186 -23.55 -11.62 -4.13
C ILE A 186 -22.69 -12.77 -4.63
N LEU A 187 -23.32 -13.91 -4.92
CA LEU A 187 -22.64 -15.09 -5.44
C LEU A 187 -22.75 -15.13 -6.96
N VAL A 188 -21.63 -14.99 -7.68
CA VAL A 188 -21.59 -14.99 -9.14
C VAL A 188 -20.93 -16.23 -9.68
N GLY A 189 -21.68 -17.02 -10.46
CA GLY A 189 -21.23 -18.27 -11.04
C GLY A 189 -22.33 -19.32 -11.13
N ASN A 190 -21.98 -20.54 -11.53
CA ASN A 190 -22.92 -21.64 -11.71
C ASN A 190 -23.19 -22.41 -10.39
N TYR A 191 -23.55 -21.71 -9.33
CA TYR A 191 -23.87 -22.33 -8.04
C TYR A 191 -25.34 -22.76 -8.00
N THR A 192 -25.58 -24.07 -8.01
CA THR A 192 -26.93 -24.66 -8.09
C THR A 192 -27.38 -25.33 -6.79
N TYR A 193 -26.58 -25.28 -5.74
CA TYR A 193 -26.93 -25.88 -4.45
C TYR A 193 -27.92 -24.99 -3.69
N PRO A 194 -28.82 -25.59 -2.88
CA PRO A 194 -29.70 -24.83 -2.01
C PRO A 194 -28.90 -23.96 -1.04
N ILE A 195 -29.29 -22.70 -0.93
CA ILE A 195 -28.77 -21.75 0.05
C ILE A 195 -29.37 -22.08 1.41
N ASN A 196 -28.52 -22.19 2.44
CA ASN A 196 -28.97 -22.45 3.80
C ASN A 196 -29.88 -21.31 4.29
N GLU A 197 -30.96 -21.65 5.00
CA GLU A 197 -31.91 -20.69 5.59
C GLU A 197 -31.22 -19.61 6.43
N LYS A 198 -30.08 -19.91 7.06
CA LYS A 198 -29.25 -18.97 7.83
C LYS A 198 -28.91 -17.68 7.08
N TYR A 199 -28.80 -17.73 5.75
CA TYR A 199 -28.35 -16.59 4.94
C TYR A 199 -29.24 -16.35 3.69
N ILE A 200 -30.44 -16.94 3.65
CA ILE A 200 -31.35 -16.83 2.49
C ILE A 200 -31.72 -15.39 2.15
N ASP A 201 -31.94 -14.54 3.17
CA ASP A 201 -32.30 -13.13 3.00
C ASP A 201 -31.09 -12.23 2.70
N LYS A 202 -29.88 -12.80 2.73
CA LYS A 202 -28.61 -12.07 2.58
C LYS A 202 -27.88 -12.43 1.30
N VAL A 203 -28.13 -13.60 0.73
CA VAL A 203 -27.43 -14.11 -0.45
C VAL A 203 -28.28 -13.96 -1.70
N ARG A 204 -27.73 -13.27 -2.69
CA ARG A 204 -28.27 -13.22 -4.05
C ARG A 204 -27.33 -13.98 -4.99
N ILE A 205 -27.86 -14.97 -5.68
CA ILE A 205 -27.11 -15.72 -6.70
C ILE A 205 -27.36 -15.06 -8.06
N ILE A 206 -26.29 -14.77 -8.80
CA ILE A 206 -26.34 -14.33 -10.19
C ILE A 206 -25.67 -15.41 -11.04
N PRO A 207 -26.47 -16.20 -11.78
CA PRO A 207 -25.93 -17.23 -12.67
C PRO A 207 -25.01 -16.62 -13.72
N PHE A 208 -23.84 -17.21 -13.89
CA PHE A 208 -22.91 -16.84 -14.95
C PHE A 208 -22.06 -18.03 -15.37
N SER A 209 -22.05 -18.32 -16.66
CA SER A 209 -21.31 -19.42 -17.27
C SER A 209 -20.65 -19.07 -18.61
N GLN A 210 -20.62 -17.79 -18.99
CA GLN A 210 -20.05 -17.37 -20.26
C GLN A 210 -18.52 -17.48 -20.22
N GLN A 211 -17.94 -18.15 -21.22
CA GLN A 211 -16.50 -18.35 -21.35
C GLN A 211 -15.86 -18.97 -20.08
N ASP A 212 -16.59 -19.83 -19.37
CA ASP A 212 -16.10 -20.51 -18.17
C ASP A 212 -14.89 -21.40 -18.48
N GLU A 213 -14.73 -21.88 -19.71
CA GLU A 213 -13.55 -22.62 -20.19
C GLU A 213 -12.27 -21.78 -20.17
N LYS A 214 -12.40 -20.44 -20.30
CA LYS A 214 -11.31 -19.49 -20.15
C LYS A 214 -11.24 -18.90 -18.74
N GLY A 215 -12.28 -19.09 -17.93
CA GLY A 215 -12.40 -18.49 -16.61
C GLY A 215 -12.53 -16.98 -16.70
N TRP A 216 -13.67 -16.46 -17.19
CA TRP A 216 -13.94 -15.03 -17.34
C TRP A 216 -14.16 -14.31 -15.99
N ILE A 217 -13.10 -14.30 -15.17
CA ILE A 217 -13.13 -13.85 -13.78
C ILE A 217 -13.40 -12.35 -13.67
N THR A 218 -12.84 -11.56 -14.58
CA THR A 218 -13.02 -10.11 -14.67
C THR A 218 -14.49 -9.74 -14.90
N LYS A 219 -15.21 -10.49 -15.76
CA LYS A 219 -16.65 -10.29 -15.95
C LYS A 219 -17.45 -10.57 -14.68
N LYS A 220 -17.13 -11.65 -13.96
CA LYS A 220 -17.76 -11.97 -12.67
C LYS A 220 -17.51 -10.86 -11.63
N LYS A 221 -16.27 -10.36 -11.54
CA LYS A 221 -15.89 -9.21 -10.68
C LYS A 221 -16.68 -7.94 -11.01
N ASN A 222 -16.85 -7.63 -12.30
CA ASN A 222 -17.65 -6.47 -12.74
C ASN A 222 -19.15 -6.62 -12.44
N ILE A 223 -19.72 -7.80 -12.66
CA ILE A 223 -21.12 -8.09 -12.30
C ILE A 223 -21.35 -7.87 -10.81
N ILE A 224 -20.42 -8.33 -9.96
CA ILE A 224 -20.45 -8.08 -8.52
C ILE A 224 -20.51 -6.57 -8.24
N ALA A 225 -19.57 -5.79 -8.80
CA ALA A 225 -19.51 -4.35 -8.56
C ALA A 225 -20.79 -3.61 -9.00
N GLN A 226 -21.37 -4.02 -10.13
CA GLN A 226 -22.63 -3.46 -10.65
C GLN A 226 -23.84 -3.76 -9.76
N ASN A 227 -23.84 -4.91 -9.08
CA ASN A 227 -24.97 -5.35 -8.27
C ASN A 227 -24.82 -5.00 -6.78
N ALA A 228 -23.60 -4.66 -6.34
CA ALA A 228 -23.32 -4.22 -4.97
C ALA A 228 -24.16 -3.00 -4.60
N ILE A 229 -24.76 -2.98 -3.42
CA ILE A 229 -25.56 -1.88 -2.89
C ILE A 229 -24.74 -1.00 -1.93
N TYR A 230 -23.71 -1.57 -1.29
CA TYR A 230 -22.86 -0.86 -0.36
C TYR A 230 -21.55 -0.42 -1.01
N GLU A 231 -20.96 0.62 -0.42
CA GLU A 231 -19.74 1.23 -0.94
C GLU A 231 -18.48 0.41 -0.63
N ASN A 232 -18.44 -0.25 0.53
CA ASN A 232 -17.35 -1.17 0.85
C ASN A 232 -17.61 -2.51 0.17
N LEU A 233 -16.78 -2.86 -0.80
CA LEU A 233 -16.91 -4.07 -1.58
C LEU A 233 -15.70 -4.99 -1.32
N LEU A 234 -15.98 -6.22 -0.87
CA LEU A 234 -14.99 -7.29 -0.85
C LEU A 234 -15.33 -8.27 -1.98
N VAL A 235 -14.43 -8.41 -2.94
CA VAL A 235 -14.52 -9.39 -4.03
C VAL A 235 -13.54 -10.52 -3.75
N VAL A 236 -14.04 -11.75 -3.68
CA VAL A 236 -13.25 -12.90 -3.22
C VAL A 236 -13.61 -14.18 -3.94
N HIS A 237 -12.63 -15.06 -4.09
CA HIS A 237 -12.85 -16.40 -4.60
C HIS A 237 -13.47 -17.29 -3.52
N ASP A 238 -14.27 -18.26 -3.92
CA ASP A 238 -14.90 -19.26 -3.05
C ASP A 238 -13.93 -20.18 -2.26
N ARG A 239 -12.62 -19.96 -2.33
CA ARG A 239 -11.60 -20.71 -1.57
C ARG A 239 -11.04 -19.93 -0.38
N PHE A 240 -11.66 -18.83 0.02
CA PHE A 240 -11.23 -18.06 1.18
C PHE A 240 -12.22 -18.21 2.33
N ILE A 241 -11.73 -17.95 3.54
CA ILE A 241 -12.52 -17.77 4.75
C ILE A 241 -12.03 -16.48 5.41
N LEU A 242 -12.93 -15.70 6.01
CA LEU A 242 -12.53 -14.53 6.80
C LEU A 242 -12.11 -14.97 8.20
N ASP A 243 -10.97 -14.46 8.70
CA ASP A 243 -10.60 -14.67 10.11
C ASP A 243 -11.68 -14.06 11.02
N LYS A 244 -11.85 -14.62 12.22
CA LYS A 244 -12.83 -14.12 13.21
C LYS A 244 -12.65 -12.64 13.58
N ASN A 245 -11.45 -12.09 13.38
CA ASN A 245 -11.12 -10.69 13.61
C ASN A 245 -11.06 -9.86 12.33
N PHE A 246 -11.55 -10.37 11.19
CA PHE A 246 -11.49 -9.64 9.93
C PHE A 246 -12.20 -8.29 10.04
N TYR A 247 -13.44 -8.27 10.53
CA TYR A 247 -14.22 -7.04 10.64
C TYR A 247 -13.70 -6.08 11.72
N SER A 248 -13.34 -6.59 12.90
CA SER A 248 -12.71 -5.75 13.93
C SER A 248 -11.37 -5.16 13.44
N GLY A 249 -10.64 -5.90 12.60
CA GLY A 249 -9.48 -5.42 11.88
C GLY A 249 -9.80 -4.31 10.87
N MET A 250 -10.93 -4.39 10.15
CA MET A 250 -11.40 -3.32 9.27
C MET A 250 -11.81 -2.08 10.07
N CYS A 251 -12.53 -2.23 11.17
CA CYS A 251 -12.85 -1.12 12.08
C CYS A 251 -11.59 -0.48 12.65
N ARG A 252 -10.58 -1.30 12.97
CA ARG A 252 -9.27 -0.82 13.42
C ARG A 252 -8.47 -0.16 12.30
N TYR A 253 -8.63 -0.55 11.05
CA TYR A 253 -7.97 0.13 9.94
C TYR A 253 -8.63 1.48 9.65
N GLY A 254 -9.97 1.50 9.65
CA GLY A 254 -10.78 2.66 9.30
C GLY A 254 -11.33 2.56 7.87
N ASN A 255 -12.24 3.46 7.52
CA ASN A 255 -12.95 3.41 6.23
C ASN A 255 -12.27 4.21 5.10
N SER A 256 -11.10 4.79 5.40
CA SER A 256 -10.34 5.69 4.53
C SER A 256 -9.42 4.90 3.60
N PHE A 257 -9.99 4.28 2.56
CA PHE A 257 -9.23 3.50 1.58
C PHE A 257 -9.87 3.52 0.20
N SER A 258 -9.05 3.30 -0.83
CA SER A 258 -9.50 3.14 -2.23
C SER A 258 -9.54 1.67 -2.61
N ILE A 259 -8.39 1.01 -2.49
CA ILE A 259 -8.19 -0.42 -2.71
C ILE A 259 -7.27 -0.98 -1.62
N LEU A 260 -7.64 -2.12 -1.07
CA LEU A 260 -6.94 -2.82 0.00
C LEU A 260 -6.79 -4.29 -0.33
N THR A 261 -5.73 -4.85 0.23
CA THR A 261 -5.61 -6.28 0.54
C THR A 261 -5.45 -6.41 2.05
N CYS A 262 -5.56 -7.63 2.57
CA CYS A 262 -5.29 -7.94 3.97
C CYS A 262 -4.29 -9.08 4.05
N LYS A 263 -3.85 -9.45 5.26
CA LYS A 263 -3.01 -10.63 5.43
C LYS A 263 -3.73 -11.88 4.92
N GLN A 264 -3.02 -12.77 4.23
CA GLN A 264 -3.59 -14.02 3.75
C GLN A 264 -2.68 -15.18 4.09
N GLU A 265 -3.23 -16.20 4.76
CA GLU A 265 -2.49 -17.37 5.22
C GLU A 265 -3.21 -18.66 4.82
N MET A 266 -2.47 -19.74 4.67
CA MET A 266 -3.03 -21.09 4.64
C MET A 266 -3.44 -21.52 6.07
N TYR A 267 -4.21 -22.61 6.19
CA TYR A 267 -4.62 -23.15 7.50
C TYR A 267 -3.46 -23.50 8.45
N ASP A 268 -2.31 -23.86 7.89
CA ASP A 268 -1.10 -24.19 8.63
C ASP A 268 -0.24 -22.96 8.98
N GLY A 269 -0.76 -21.75 8.73
CA GLY A 269 -0.11 -20.48 9.03
C GLY A 269 0.91 -20.03 8.00
N TRP A 270 1.08 -20.76 6.89
CA TRP A 270 1.98 -20.31 5.82
C TRP A 270 1.40 -19.08 5.12
N ARG A 271 2.21 -18.03 5.04
CA ARG A 271 1.86 -16.81 4.34
C ARG A 271 1.67 -17.08 2.85
N THR A 272 0.57 -16.59 2.32
CA THR A 272 0.25 -16.60 0.89
C THR A 272 0.58 -15.24 0.26
N PRO A 273 0.54 -15.11 -1.07
CA PRO A 273 0.96 -13.89 -1.77
C PRO A 273 -0.06 -12.76 -1.60
N ASP A 274 -0.11 -12.16 -0.41
CA ASP A 274 -1.05 -11.11 -0.02
C ASP A 274 -0.54 -9.69 -0.27
N TRP A 275 0.78 -9.51 -0.20
CA TRP A 275 1.48 -8.24 -0.37
C TRP A 275 2.71 -8.44 -1.26
N VAL A 276 2.52 -8.18 -2.55
CA VAL A 276 3.43 -8.64 -3.60
C VAL A 276 3.75 -7.49 -4.55
N SER A 277 5.02 -7.35 -4.92
CA SER A 277 5.46 -6.43 -5.98
C SER A 277 6.08 -7.19 -7.14
N ILE A 278 6.01 -6.58 -8.31
CA ILE A 278 6.74 -6.99 -9.51
C ILE A 278 7.77 -5.93 -9.88
N ASN A 279 8.59 -6.21 -10.89
CA ASN A 279 9.59 -5.28 -11.42
C ASN A 279 9.23 -4.75 -12.82
N ASN A 280 8.12 -5.17 -13.41
CA ASN A 280 7.64 -4.70 -14.70
C ASN A 280 6.11 -4.82 -14.77
N SER A 281 5.43 -3.76 -15.21
CA SER A 281 3.96 -3.67 -15.28
C SER A 281 3.36 -4.20 -16.59
N HIS A 282 4.16 -4.35 -17.65
CA HIS A 282 3.70 -4.68 -19.00
C HIS A 282 4.23 -6.02 -19.54
N ALA A 283 5.08 -6.70 -18.77
CA ALA A 283 5.65 -8.00 -19.12
C ALA A 283 5.47 -8.99 -17.96
N TRP A 284 5.50 -10.29 -18.28
CA TRP A 284 5.58 -11.32 -17.26
C TRP A 284 6.81 -11.10 -16.39
N ALA A 285 6.57 -10.89 -15.11
CA ALA A 285 7.58 -10.59 -14.11
C ALA A 285 7.47 -11.59 -12.97
N THR A 286 8.61 -11.94 -12.37
CA THR A 286 8.63 -12.76 -11.16
C THR A 286 8.10 -11.92 -9.99
N PRO A 287 6.99 -12.32 -9.37
CA PRO A 287 6.49 -11.63 -8.20
C PRO A 287 7.37 -11.90 -6.98
N ALA A 288 7.47 -10.92 -6.08
CA ALA A 288 8.17 -11.03 -4.81
C ALA A 288 7.27 -10.58 -3.66
N CYS A 289 7.18 -11.41 -2.62
CA CYS A 289 6.48 -11.03 -1.38
C CYS A 289 7.27 -9.93 -0.67
N MET A 290 6.58 -8.87 -0.28
CA MET A 290 7.16 -7.77 0.48
C MET A 290 6.93 -7.98 1.98
N GLU A 291 7.78 -7.40 2.81
CA GLU A 291 7.47 -7.23 4.23
C GLU A 291 6.24 -6.31 4.39
N TYR A 292 5.42 -6.53 5.41
CA TYR A 292 4.14 -5.83 5.55
C TYR A 292 4.31 -4.33 5.80
N GLU A 293 5.42 -3.94 6.38
CA GLU A 293 5.81 -2.55 6.63
C GLU A 293 6.46 -1.91 5.39
N ASP A 294 6.61 -2.65 4.29
CA ASP A 294 7.32 -2.20 3.10
C ASP A 294 6.39 -1.80 1.95
N TYR A 295 6.88 -0.91 1.08
CA TYR A 295 6.10 -0.37 -0.05
C TYR A 295 6.87 -0.35 -1.36
N SER A 296 6.10 -0.47 -2.44
CA SER A 296 6.56 -0.33 -3.81
C SER A 296 5.42 0.27 -4.65
N PRO A 297 5.68 1.23 -5.54
CA PRO A 297 4.72 1.66 -6.56
C PRO A 297 4.25 0.54 -7.49
N LEU A 298 5.01 -0.56 -7.57
CA LEU A 298 4.70 -1.73 -8.39
C LEU A 298 4.02 -2.86 -7.61
N VAL A 299 3.58 -2.59 -6.38
CA VAL A 299 2.72 -3.52 -5.63
C VAL A 299 1.42 -3.76 -6.37
N TYR A 300 0.90 -4.99 -6.32
CA TYR A 300 -0.40 -5.33 -6.89
C TYR A 300 -1.26 -6.13 -5.91
N CYS A 301 -2.58 -5.97 -6.03
CA CYS A 301 -3.53 -6.68 -5.19
C CYS A 301 -3.76 -8.05 -5.80
N ASN A 302 -3.45 -9.14 -5.09
CA ASN A 302 -3.71 -10.47 -5.64
C ASN A 302 -5.19 -10.66 -5.99
N GLY A 303 -5.47 -11.21 -7.16
CA GLY A 303 -6.82 -11.34 -7.70
C GLY A 303 -7.77 -12.25 -6.90
N GLY A 304 -7.26 -13.05 -5.95
CA GLY A 304 -8.06 -13.97 -5.14
C GLY A 304 -8.94 -13.28 -4.09
N LEU A 305 -8.49 -12.14 -3.54
CA LEU A 305 -9.21 -11.33 -2.57
C LEU A 305 -8.85 -9.86 -2.80
N THR A 306 -9.84 -9.04 -3.10
CA THR A 306 -9.69 -7.60 -3.32
C THR A 306 -10.75 -6.86 -2.52
N ILE A 307 -10.33 -5.90 -1.70
CA ILE A 307 -11.22 -4.97 -1.01
C ILE A 307 -11.13 -3.64 -1.77
N ILE A 308 -12.25 -3.09 -2.23
CA ILE A 308 -12.26 -1.88 -3.05
C ILE A 308 -13.53 -1.08 -2.78
N LYS A 309 -13.49 0.23 -3.03
CA LYS A 309 -14.71 1.05 -3.05
C LYS A 309 -15.52 0.76 -4.31
N LYS A 310 -16.84 0.59 -4.16
CA LYS A 310 -17.76 0.30 -5.27
C LYS A 310 -17.67 1.38 -6.34
N THR A 311 -17.69 2.66 -5.96
CA THR A 311 -17.58 3.79 -6.91
C THR A 311 -16.32 3.67 -7.77
N ILE A 312 -15.17 3.36 -7.16
CA ILE A 312 -13.90 3.15 -7.85
C ILE A 312 -13.98 1.93 -8.78
N ALA A 313 -14.55 0.81 -8.32
CA ALA A 313 -14.72 -0.39 -9.15
C ALA A 313 -15.65 -0.15 -10.36
N LEU A 314 -16.65 0.73 -10.25
CA LEU A 314 -17.53 1.11 -11.36
C LEU A 314 -16.85 2.08 -12.34
N GLN A 315 -16.07 3.03 -11.82
CA GLN A 315 -15.32 3.99 -12.63
C GLN A 315 -14.16 3.32 -13.38
N HIS A 316 -13.52 2.34 -12.74
CA HIS A 316 -12.36 1.62 -13.24
C HIS A 316 -12.60 0.11 -13.18
N PRO A 317 -13.50 -0.45 -14.01
CA PRO A 317 -13.84 -1.87 -13.98
C PRO A 317 -12.62 -2.75 -14.29
N TRP A 318 -12.69 -4.02 -13.89
CA TRP A 318 -11.72 -5.02 -14.33
C TRP A 318 -11.77 -5.15 -15.85
N ASN A 319 -10.61 -5.21 -16.49
CA ASN A 319 -10.53 -5.33 -17.95
C ASN A 319 -11.08 -6.69 -18.41
N GLU A 320 -12.27 -6.70 -19.02
CA GLU A 320 -12.94 -7.92 -19.47
C GLU A 320 -12.23 -8.62 -20.62
N MET A 321 -11.19 -8.03 -21.21
CA MET A 321 -10.31 -8.71 -22.17
C MET A 321 -9.33 -9.69 -21.51
N LEU A 322 -9.13 -9.59 -20.19
CA LEU A 322 -8.26 -10.46 -19.42
C LEU A 322 -9.07 -11.53 -18.69
N PHE A 323 -8.63 -12.77 -18.85
CA PHE A 323 -9.19 -13.97 -18.24
C PHE A 323 -8.36 -14.41 -17.03
N TRP A 324 -8.79 -15.49 -16.38
CA TRP A 324 -8.02 -16.10 -15.31
C TRP A 324 -6.58 -16.40 -15.75
N ASN A 325 -5.62 -16.08 -14.87
CA ASN A 325 -4.18 -16.25 -15.11
C ASN A 325 -3.62 -15.37 -16.25
N GLN A 326 -4.21 -14.18 -16.48
CA GLN A 326 -3.74 -13.20 -17.45
C GLN A 326 -3.40 -11.84 -16.81
N ALA A 327 -2.93 -11.88 -15.56
CA ALA A 327 -2.48 -10.70 -14.80
C ALA A 327 -3.54 -9.58 -14.71
N GLU A 328 -4.82 -9.94 -14.58
CA GLU A 328 -5.91 -8.98 -14.51
C GLU A 328 -5.85 -8.10 -13.26
N ASP A 329 -5.21 -8.63 -12.23
CA ASP A 329 -5.05 -8.04 -10.91
C ASP A 329 -3.87 -7.05 -10.86
N VAL A 330 -2.78 -7.37 -11.56
CA VAL A 330 -1.68 -6.45 -11.88
C VAL A 330 -2.18 -5.27 -12.71
N GLU A 331 -2.88 -5.56 -13.83
CA GLU A 331 -3.42 -4.54 -14.73
C GLU A 331 -4.30 -3.54 -13.98
N LEU A 332 -5.27 -4.04 -13.22
CA LEU A 332 -6.19 -3.18 -12.47
C LEU A 332 -5.41 -2.32 -11.47
N THR A 333 -4.53 -2.92 -10.67
CA THR A 333 -3.85 -2.18 -9.60
C THR A 333 -2.96 -1.08 -10.15
N HIS A 334 -2.22 -1.34 -11.23
CA HIS A 334 -1.34 -0.35 -11.84
C HIS A 334 -2.10 0.72 -12.63
N ARG A 335 -3.25 0.37 -13.21
CA ARG A 335 -4.16 1.38 -13.78
C ARG A 335 -4.73 2.28 -12.68
N LEU A 336 -5.18 1.73 -11.57
CA LEU A 336 -5.66 2.50 -10.41
C LEU A 336 -4.57 3.43 -9.86
N PHE A 337 -3.32 2.95 -9.76
CA PHE A 337 -2.18 3.75 -9.34
C PHE A 337 -2.00 5.00 -10.22
N ARG A 338 -2.12 4.85 -11.55
CA ARG A 338 -2.04 5.97 -12.51
C ARG A 338 -3.20 6.97 -12.41
N HIS A 339 -4.27 6.60 -11.72
CA HIS A 339 -5.41 7.48 -11.42
C HIS A 339 -5.38 7.97 -9.96
N GLY A 340 -4.24 7.88 -9.27
CA GLY A 340 -4.10 8.38 -7.90
C GLY A 340 -4.75 7.50 -6.82
N TYR A 341 -5.10 6.25 -7.14
CA TYR A 341 -5.63 5.28 -6.18
C TYR A 341 -4.54 4.27 -5.80
N PHE A 342 -4.07 4.34 -4.55
CA PHE A 342 -3.00 3.47 -4.08
C PHE A 342 -3.51 2.24 -3.36
N LEU A 343 -2.96 1.09 -3.72
CA LEU A 343 -3.11 -0.13 -2.96
C LEU A 343 -2.39 -0.01 -1.61
N ARG A 344 -3.11 -0.39 -0.55
CA ARG A 344 -2.55 -0.50 0.80
C ARG A 344 -2.85 -1.88 1.39
N LEU A 345 -2.05 -2.26 2.37
CA LEU A 345 -2.28 -3.46 3.16
C LEU A 345 -3.02 -3.08 4.44
N ASN A 346 -4.08 -3.81 4.76
CA ASN A 346 -4.63 -3.83 6.11
C ASN A 346 -3.96 -4.96 6.93
N PRO A 347 -3.08 -4.62 7.89
CA PRO A 347 -2.35 -5.60 8.69
C PRO A 347 -3.16 -6.16 9.87
N TYR A 348 -4.35 -5.60 10.13
CA TYR A 348 -5.23 -5.96 11.24
C TYR A 348 -6.29 -6.98 10.84
N SER A 349 -6.63 -7.06 9.56
CA SER A 349 -7.53 -8.06 9.00
C SER A 349 -6.75 -9.22 8.38
N LYS A 350 -7.37 -10.40 8.39
CA LYS A 350 -6.79 -11.61 7.82
C LYS A 350 -7.84 -12.45 7.11
N ALA A 351 -7.44 -13.11 6.02
CA ALA A 351 -8.20 -14.17 5.38
C ALA A 351 -7.38 -15.47 5.35
N ILE A 352 -8.09 -16.60 5.32
CA ILE A 352 -7.52 -17.94 5.30
C ILE A 352 -7.83 -18.60 3.96
N VAL A 353 -6.82 -19.13 3.29
CA VAL A 353 -6.98 -19.82 2.01
C VAL A 353 -7.23 -21.31 2.25
N LEU A 354 -8.33 -21.80 1.71
CA LEU A 354 -8.71 -23.20 1.66
C LEU A 354 -7.93 -23.91 0.56
N HIS A 355 -7.28 -25.01 0.92
CA HIS A 355 -6.70 -25.96 -0.03
C HIS A 355 -7.37 -27.32 0.16
N GLN A 356 -7.57 -28.05 -0.94
CA GLN A 356 -7.95 -29.47 -0.83
C GLN A 356 -6.72 -30.27 -0.33
N ASN A 357 -6.94 -31.16 0.63
CA ASN A 357 -5.96 -31.99 1.34
C ASN A 357 -4.62 -32.29 0.62
N ASN A 358 -3.51 -32.08 1.33
CA ASN A 358 -2.22 -32.80 1.19
C ASN A 358 -1.55 -32.91 -0.19
N VAL A 359 -1.25 -31.79 -0.86
CA VAL A 359 -0.31 -31.81 -2.00
C VAL A 359 0.70 -30.68 -1.86
N ARG A 360 1.89 -31.01 -1.33
CA ARG A 360 3.13 -30.21 -1.42
C ARG A 360 3.76 -30.22 -2.82
N ASN A 361 3.09 -30.77 -3.83
CA ASN A 361 3.56 -30.80 -5.21
C ASN A 361 2.71 -29.87 -6.07
N VAL A 362 3.06 -28.58 -6.07
CA VAL A 362 2.58 -27.64 -7.07
C VAL A 362 3.67 -27.53 -8.14
N SER A 363 3.77 -28.53 -9.02
CA SER A 363 4.45 -28.39 -10.31
C SER A 363 3.57 -27.64 -11.32
N GLY A 364 2.99 -26.51 -10.88
CA GLY A 364 1.98 -25.77 -11.60
C GLY A 364 1.41 -24.61 -10.78
N GLY A 365 2.20 -23.55 -10.60
CA GLY A 365 1.73 -22.27 -10.09
C GLY A 365 2.01 -22.03 -8.61
N PHE A 366 3.28 -21.86 -8.26
CA PHE A 366 3.85 -20.90 -7.30
C PHE A 366 5.29 -21.35 -7.07
N ASP A 367 6.20 -20.95 -7.97
CA ASP A 367 7.63 -20.98 -7.63
C ASP A 367 7.82 -20.17 -6.33
N PRO A 368 8.73 -20.58 -5.43
CA PRO A 368 8.92 -19.89 -4.17
C PRO A 368 9.25 -18.43 -4.45
N PHE A 369 8.33 -17.54 -4.04
CA PHE A 369 8.50 -16.10 -4.16
C PHE A 369 9.84 -15.71 -3.54
N ILE A 370 10.68 -15.04 -4.33
CA ILE A 370 11.96 -14.52 -3.85
C ILE A 370 11.65 -13.45 -2.80
N LYS A 371 12.29 -13.51 -1.62
CA LYS A 371 12.20 -12.43 -0.65
C LYS A 371 12.90 -11.19 -1.22
N ILE A 372 12.30 -10.01 -1.12
CA ILE A 372 12.91 -8.76 -1.63
C ILE A 372 14.32 -8.51 -1.08
N ALA A 373 14.63 -8.98 0.13
CA ALA A 373 15.98 -8.90 0.71
C ALA A 373 17.08 -9.61 -0.13
N GLU A 374 16.71 -10.54 -1.01
CA GLU A 374 17.60 -11.26 -1.92
C GLU A 374 17.74 -10.57 -3.29
N VAL A 375 16.93 -9.53 -3.55
CA VAL A 375 17.00 -8.72 -4.76
C VAL A 375 17.84 -7.48 -4.48
N ASN A 376 18.92 -7.29 -5.23
CA ASN A 376 19.80 -6.13 -5.08
C ASN A 376 18.99 -4.82 -5.21
N PRO A 377 18.89 -3.99 -4.15
CA PRO A 377 18.09 -2.78 -4.16
C PRO A 377 18.56 -1.73 -5.18
N ASN A 378 19.78 -1.85 -5.73
CA ASN A 378 20.29 -1.00 -6.81
C ASN A 378 19.80 -1.41 -8.20
N LYS A 379 18.97 -2.45 -8.34
CA LYS A 379 18.34 -2.87 -9.60
C LYS A 379 16.89 -2.41 -9.79
N PHE A 380 16.34 -1.63 -8.85
CA PHE A 380 15.09 -0.90 -9.10
C PHE A 380 15.36 0.23 -10.10
N ILE A 381 15.38 -0.13 -11.37
CA ILE A 381 15.22 0.83 -12.46
C ILE A 381 13.73 1.13 -12.49
N TYR A 382 13.35 2.37 -12.16
CA TYR A 382 12.03 2.87 -12.51
C TYR A 382 11.86 2.67 -14.01
N ALA A 383 11.02 1.72 -14.42
CA ALA A 383 10.68 1.56 -15.81
C ALA A 383 9.94 2.84 -16.25
N ASP A 384 10.40 3.40 -17.37
CA ASP A 384 9.90 4.56 -18.09
C ASP A 384 10.42 5.95 -17.62
N GLU A 385 11.72 6.20 -17.78
CA GLU A 385 12.13 7.51 -18.29
C GLU A 385 11.82 7.58 -19.79
N PRO A 386 10.97 8.51 -20.26
CA PRO A 386 10.86 8.79 -21.68
C PRO A 386 12.23 9.24 -22.19
N LYS A 387 12.79 8.50 -23.16
CA LYS A 387 13.98 8.93 -23.89
C LYS A 387 13.66 10.23 -24.64
N GLY A 388 13.96 11.35 -24.00
CA GLY A 388 13.87 12.66 -24.59
C GLY A 388 13.27 13.68 -23.64
N LEU A 389 14.09 14.23 -22.75
CA LEU A 389 14.14 15.67 -22.45
C LEU A 389 15.26 15.95 -21.42
N ALA A 390 16.15 16.87 -21.83
CA ALA A 390 17.07 17.66 -21.01
C ALA A 390 18.23 16.94 -20.29
N GLN A 391 19.38 16.99 -20.97
CA GLN A 391 20.67 17.27 -20.35
C GLN A 391 20.53 18.37 -19.27
N ASN A 392 20.89 18.07 -18.02
CA ASN A 392 21.72 18.94 -17.20
C ASN A 392 22.22 18.17 -15.95
N THR A 393 23.49 17.80 -16.02
CA THR A 393 24.46 17.57 -14.93
C THR A 393 23.95 16.89 -13.67
N TYR A 394 24.24 15.60 -13.48
CA TYR A 394 24.73 15.04 -12.21
C TYR A 394 25.51 13.73 -12.45
N VAL A 395 26.77 13.73 -12.01
CA VAL A 395 27.75 12.63 -11.92
C VAL A 395 28.16 12.01 -13.27
N SER A 396 29.42 12.22 -13.65
CA SER A 396 29.97 11.64 -14.88
C SER A 396 29.94 10.10 -14.79
N ASN A 397 29.55 9.41 -15.87
CA ASN A 397 29.50 7.94 -15.93
C ASN A 397 30.81 7.25 -15.48
N SER A 398 31.94 7.97 -15.48
CA SER A 398 33.23 7.48 -15.00
C SER A 398 33.32 7.41 -13.46
N GLU A 399 32.58 8.24 -12.72
CA GLU A 399 32.55 8.23 -11.25
C GLU A 399 31.65 7.12 -10.72
N LEU A 400 30.50 6.87 -11.38
CA LEU A 400 29.64 5.72 -11.09
C LEU A 400 30.37 4.40 -11.35
N GLN A 401 31.10 4.29 -12.47
CA GLN A 401 31.94 3.12 -12.75
C GLN A 401 33.06 2.92 -11.72
N LYS A 402 33.68 4.00 -11.23
CA LYS A 402 34.67 3.92 -10.14
C LYS A 402 34.06 3.45 -8.84
N PHE A 403 32.84 3.89 -8.51
CA PHE A 403 32.16 3.49 -7.29
C PHE A 403 31.78 1.99 -7.31
N ASP A 404 31.33 1.49 -8.45
CA ASP A 404 31.02 0.07 -8.64
C ASP A 404 32.28 -0.81 -8.54
N LEU A 405 33.40 -0.37 -9.15
CA LEU A 405 34.70 -1.04 -9.03
C LEU A 405 35.18 -1.10 -7.58
N LEU A 406 35.13 0.02 -6.85
CA LEU A 406 35.51 0.07 -5.43
C LEU A 406 34.62 -0.82 -4.55
N THR A 407 33.33 -0.92 -4.87
CA THR A 407 32.39 -1.77 -4.15
C THR A 407 32.73 -3.25 -4.35
N VAL A 408 33.07 -3.65 -5.58
CA VAL A 408 33.50 -5.02 -5.90
C VAL A 408 34.82 -5.36 -5.20
N GLU A 409 35.80 -4.44 -5.22
CA GLU A 409 37.08 -4.63 -4.53
C GLU A 409 36.90 -4.78 -3.01
N LEU A 410 36.00 -3.98 -2.41
CA LEU A 410 35.69 -4.08 -0.98
C LEU A 410 35.07 -5.44 -0.62
N ILE A 411 34.14 -5.95 -1.44
CA ILE A 411 33.50 -7.26 -1.23
C ILE A 411 34.53 -8.38 -1.37
N GLN A 412 35.43 -8.29 -2.35
CA GLN A 412 36.50 -9.26 -2.54
C GLN A 412 37.51 -9.22 -1.38
N ALA A 413 37.89 -8.03 -0.90
CA ALA A 413 38.77 -7.87 0.25
C ALA A 413 38.14 -8.46 1.52
N LYS A 414 36.86 -8.20 1.79
CA LYS A 414 36.12 -8.78 2.92
C LYS A 414 36.06 -10.31 2.84
N SER A 415 35.79 -10.84 1.65
CA SER A 415 35.76 -12.30 1.43
C SER A 415 37.14 -12.94 1.64
N ARG A 416 38.22 -12.27 1.19
CA ARG A 416 39.60 -12.72 1.45
C ARG A 416 39.95 -12.69 2.93
N ILE A 417 39.58 -11.64 3.65
CA ILE A 417 39.80 -11.55 5.11
C ILE A 417 39.04 -12.69 5.82
N ALA A 418 37.77 -12.91 5.50
CA ALA A 418 36.98 -13.99 6.11
C ALA A 418 37.57 -15.39 5.79
N ALA A 419 38.06 -15.60 4.57
CA ALA A 419 38.74 -16.84 4.18
C ALA A 419 40.08 -17.01 4.92
N MET A 420 40.85 -15.93 5.10
CA MET A 420 42.07 -15.94 5.91
C MET A 420 41.76 -16.25 7.37
N GLU A 421 40.73 -15.64 7.96
CA GLU A 421 40.37 -15.84 9.37
C GLU A 421 39.82 -17.23 9.68
N SER A 422 39.15 -17.86 8.71
CA SER A 422 38.66 -19.23 8.82
C SER A 422 39.74 -20.28 8.54
N SER A 423 40.84 -19.90 7.87
CA SER A 423 41.95 -20.80 7.55
C SER A 423 42.60 -21.37 8.81
N LYS A 424 42.87 -22.69 8.77
CA LYS A 424 43.59 -23.42 9.82
C LYS A 424 44.96 -22.79 10.11
N PHE A 425 45.62 -22.24 9.09
CA PHE A 425 46.93 -21.57 9.22
C PHE A 425 46.84 -20.28 10.05
N TRP A 426 45.79 -19.48 9.87
CA TRP A 426 45.60 -18.24 10.64
C TRP A 426 45.23 -18.52 12.09
N LYS A 427 44.41 -19.54 12.33
CA LYS A 427 44.09 -20.01 13.68
C LYS A 427 45.33 -20.52 14.41
N LEU A 428 46.19 -21.29 13.73
CA LEU A 428 47.49 -21.72 14.26
C LEU A 428 48.43 -20.53 14.54
N ARG A 429 48.52 -19.56 13.62
CA ARG A 429 49.35 -18.36 13.81
C ARG A 429 48.85 -17.51 14.99
N LYS A 430 47.54 -17.32 15.15
CA LYS A 430 46.95 -16.64 16.33
C LYS A 430 47.25 -17.40 17.64
N ALA A 431 47.13 -18.74 17.63
CA ALA A 431 47.47 -19.55 18.80
C ALA A 431 48.96 -19.46 19.16
N TRP A 432 49.84 -19.49 18.15
CA TRP A 432 51.28 -19.34 18.31
C TRP A 432 51.69 -17.96 18.86
N PHE A 433 51.06 -16.88 18.37
CA PHE A 433 51.28 -15.54 18.92
C PHE A 433 50.85 -15.43 20.37
N LYS A 434 49.69 -15.98 20.73
CA LYS A 434 49.24 -16.04 22.14
C LYS A 434 50.22 -16.82 23.01
N LEU A 435 50.75 -17.94 22.52
CA LEU A 435 51.75 -18.74 23.23
C LEU A 435 53.06 -17.95 23.43
N LYS A 436 53.57 -17.29 22.38
CA LYS A 436 54.77 -16.45 22.47
C LYS A 436 54.60 -15.32 23.49
N GLN A 437 53.44 -14.67 23.50
CA GLN A 437 53.11 -13.60 24.43
C GLN A 437 53.05 -14.11 25.88
N ALA A 438 52.46 -15.30 26.11
CA ALA A 438 52.43 -15.94 27.42
C ALA A 438 53.82 -16.35 27.92
N LEU A 439 54.77 -16.62 27.01
CA LEU A 439 56.15 -16.97 27.32
C LEU A 439 57.09 -15.75 27.42
N GLY A 440 56.56 -14.52 27.31
CA GLY A 440 57.36 -13.28 27.43
C GLY A 440 58.33 -13.02 26.27
N LEU A 441 58.16 -13.73 25.15
CA LEU A 441 59.01 -13.56 23.96
C LEU A 441 58.48 -12.38 23.13
N LYS A 442 59.31 -11.34 22.93
CA LYS A 442 58.96 -10.20 22.07
C LYS A 442 58.77 -10.68 20.63
N GLY A 443 57.58 -10.46 20.07
CA GLY A 443 57.32 -10.69 18.65
C GLY A 443 57.79 -9.49 17.83
N THR A 444 58.74 -9.70 16.92
CA THR A 444 58.83 -8.88 15.70
C THR A 444 57.86 -9.45 14.67
N GLU A 445 57.15 -8.56 13.97
CA GLU A 445 55.91 -8.78 13.20
C GLU A 445 55.93 -9.94 12.18
#